data_AF-A0A535EQJ6-F1
#
_entry.id   AF-A0A535EQJ6-F1
#
_cell.length_a   1.000
_cell.length_b   1.000
_cell.length_c   1.000
_cell.angle_alpha   90.00
_cell.angle_beta   90.00
_cell.angle_gamma   90.00
#
_symmetry.space_group_name_H-M   'P 1'
#
loop_
_entity.id
_entity.type
_entity.pdbx_description
1 polymer ?
#
loop_
_entity_poly.entity_id
_entity_poly.type
_entity_poly.pdbx_seq_one_letter_code
_entity_poly.pdbx_strand_id
1 'polypeptide(L)'
;GATWATIAAIPRALIGLNEIIVTLFLNYIAILLMDHLIFGPWADPKAFGFAYSRALPDAAMLPVIPGSYVHVGIVIAVVVAVTCWWLMERTPWGFSV
;
A
#
# COMPACT_ATOMS: atom_id res chain seq x y z
N GLY A 1 -2.66 0.61 -7.69
CA GLY A 1 -2.66 1.93 -8.35
C GLY A 1 -3.32 1.84 -9.71
N ALA A 2 -2.61 1.27 -10.69
CA ALA A 2 -3.09 1.16 -12.08
C ALA A 2 -4.51 0.60 -12.21
N THR A 3 -4.80 -0.54 -11.56
CA THR A 3 -6.15 -1.16 -11.57
C THR A 3 -7.25 -0.22 -11.08
N TRP A 4 -7.03 0.50 -9.98
CA TRP A 4 -8.01 1.44 -9.41
C TRP A 4 -8.20 2.67 -10.32
N ALA A 5 -7.11 3.16 -10.92
CA ALA A 5 -7.16 4.25 -11.90
C ALA A 5 -7.93 3.85 -13.16
N THR A 6 -7.80 2.60 -13.63
CA THR A 6 -8.56 2.10 -14.79
C THR A 6 -10.06 2.13 -14.52
N ILE A 7 -10.50 1.76 -13.30
CA ILE A 7 -11.92 1.82 -12.91
C ILE A 7 -12.46 3.26 -13.00
N ALA A 8 -11.65 4.26 -12.59
CA ALA A 8 -12.01 5.67 -12.72
C ALA A 8 -12.02 6.18 -14.17
N ALA A 9 -11.12 5.65 -15.02
CA ALA A 9 -10.93 6.09 -16.40
C ALA A 9 -11.95 5.51 -17.38
N ILE A 10 -12.48 4.30 -17.14
CA ILE A 10 -13.46 3.64 -18.03
C ILE A 10 -14.72 4.49 -18.26
N PRO A 11 -15.40 5.04 -17.22
CA PRO A 11 -16.60 5.85 -17.41
C PRO A 11 -16.32 7.12 -18.20
N ARG A 12 -15.13 7.73 -18.04
CA ARG A 12 -14.72 8.85 -18.88
C ARG A 12 -14.56 8.43 -20.34
N ALA A 13 -13.86 7.33 -20.59
CA ALA A 13 -13.53 6.85 -21.94
C ALA A 13 -14.76 6.37 -22.72
N LEU A 14 -15.76 5.78 -22.05
CA LEU A 14 -16.93 5.20 -22.69
C LEU A 14 -18.14 6.12 -22.76
N ILE A 15 -18.40 6.91 -21.71
CA ILE A 15 -19.64 7.68 -21.55
C ILE A 15 -19.41 9.17 -21.25
N GLY A 16 -18.16 9.65 -21.30
CA GLY A 16 -17.84 11.08 -21.22
C GLY A 16 -18.07 11.72 -19.85
N LEU A 17 -18.14 10.92 -18.78
CA LEU A 17 -18.33 11.43 -17.43
C LEU A 17 -17.13 12.26 -16.93
N ASN A 18 -17.41 13.22 -16.05
CA ASN A 18 -16.39 14.04 -15.41
C ASN A 18 -15.54 13.18 -14.46
N GLU A 19 -14.25 13.05 -14.79
CA GLU A 19 -13.28 12.25 -14.05
C GLU A 19 -13.07 12.73 -12.60
N ILE A 20 -13.19 14.03 -12.34
CA ILE A 20 -13.07 14.57 -10.98
C ILE A 20 -14.19 14.03 -10.09
N ILE A 21 -15.42 13.99 -10.62
CA ILE A 21 -16.58 13.50 -9.88
C ILE A 21 -16.47 11.98 -9.67
N VAL A 22 -16.07 11.23 -10.70
CA VAL A 22 -15.90 9.77 -10.61
C VAL A 22 -14.82 9.38 -9.62
N THR A 23 -13.67 10.06 -9.64
CA THR A 23 -12.57 9.79 -8.71
C THR A 23 -12.92 10.17 -7.27
N LEU A 24 -13.66 11.27 -7.07
CA LEU A 24 -14.20 11.65 -5.77
C LEU A 24 -15.13 10.57 -5.21
N PHE A 25 -16.10 10.08 -6.00
CA PHE A 25 -16.98 8.99 -5.58
C PHE A 25 -16.24 7.68 -5.34
N LEU A 26 -15.26 7.35 -6.18
CA LEU A 26 -14.42 6.18 -5.97
C LEU A 26 -13.59 6.27 -4.69
N ASN A 27 -13.22 7.46 -4.23
CA ASN A 27 -12.58 7.61 -2.92
C ASN A 27 -13.50 7.14 -1.80
N TYR A 28 -14.78 7.57 -1.81
CA TYR A 28 -15.77 7.11 -0.84
C TYR A 28 -16.01 5.60 -0.92
N ILE A 29 -16.09 5.05 -2.12
CA ILE A 29 -16.21 3.59 -2.32
C ILE A 29 -14.99 2.87 -1.74
N ALA A 30 -13.78 3.38 -1.96
CA ALA A 30 -12.56 2.79 -1.39
C ALA A 30 -12.59 2.79 0.14
N ILE A 31 -13.04 3.89 0.76
CA ILE A 31 -13.17 4.00 2.21
C ILE A 31 -14.17 2.97 2.74
N LEU A 32 -15.37 2.91 2.16
CA LEU A 32 -16.41 1.96 2.59
C LEU A 32 -15.99 0.50 2.35
N LEU A 33 -15.29 0.23 1.25
CA LEU A 33 -14.75 -1.09 0.96
C LEU A 33 -13.70 -1.47 2.02
N MET A 34 -12.79 -0.55 2.36
CA MET A 34 -11.80 -0.80 3.40
C MET A 34 -12.45 -1.01 4.76
N ASP A 35 -13.45 -0.21 5.12
CA ASP A 35 -14.20 -0.36 6.37
C ASP A 35 -14.86 -1.75 6.45
N HIS A 36 -15.52 -2.18 5.37
CA HIS A 36 -16.10 -3.51 5.27
C HIS A 36 -15.05 -4.62 5.42
N LEU A 37 -13.87 -4.47 4.80
CA LEU A 37 -12.81 -5.46 4.89
C LEU A 37 -12.23 -5.54 6.30
N ILE A 38 -11.95 -4.38 6.91
CA ILE A 38 -11.36 -4.24 8.25
C ILE A 38 -12.26 -4.85 9.32
N PHE A 39 -13.55 -4.55 9.29
CA PHE A 39 -14.52 -5.05 10.28
C PHE A 39 -15.17 -6.38 9.89
N GLY A 40 -15.00 -6.82 8.65
CA GLY A 40 -15.53 -8.08 8.13
C GLY A 40 -14.44 -9.14 7.96
N PRO A 41 -14.12 -9.55 6.73
CA PRO A 41 -13.30 -10.74 6.45
C PRO A 41 -11.85 -10.66 6.96
N TRP A 42 -11.27 -9.48 7.13
CA TRP A 42 -9.90 -9.34 7.62
C TRP A 42 -9.80 -9.22 9.13
N ALA A 43 -10.93 -8.96 9.81
CA ALA A 43 -10.96 -8.92 11.26
C ALA A 43 -10.53 -10.27 11.86
N ASP A 44 -9.71 -10.22 12.90
CA ASP A 44 -9.49 -11.40 13.72
C ASP A 44 -10.76 -11.72 14.52
N PRO A 45 -11.36 -12.92 14.39
CA PRO A 45 -12.52 -13.32 15.20
C PRO A 45 -12.27 -13.23 16.71
N LYS A 46 -11.01 -13.26 17.14
CA LYS A 46 -10.58 -13.14 18.54
C LYS A 46 -10.29 -11.71 18.98
N ALA A 47 -10.43 -10.71 18.09
CA ALA A 47 -10.23 -9.31 18.42
C ALA A 47 -11.45 -8.65 19.10
N PHE A 48 -12.51 -9.40 19.43
CA PHE A 48 -13.68 -8.93 20.22
C PHE A 48 -14.25 -7.56 19.78
N GLY A 49 -14.31 -7.29 18.47
CA GLY A 49 -14.85 -6.05 17.91
C GLY A 49 -13.84 -4.93 17.70
N PHE A 50 -12.56 -5.13 18.02
CA PHE A 50 -11.48 -4.21 17.65
C PHE A 50 -10.98 -4.48 16.23
N ALA A 51 -10.60 -3.41 15.52
CA ALA A 51 -10.06 -3.45 14.16
C ALA A 51 -8.60 -3.95 14.13
N TYR A 52 -8.39 -5.19 14.54
CA TYR A 52 -7.10 -5.88 14.41
C TYR A 52 -7.20 -6.94 13.31
N SER A 53 -6.27 -6.89 12.36
CA SER A 53 -6.02 -8.03 11.49
C SER A 53 -5.42 -9.18 12.30
N ARG A 54 -5.61 -10.42 11.84
CA ARG A 54 -4.95 -11.58 12.44
C ARG A 54 -3.45 -11.35 12.57
N ALA A 55 -2.88 -11.80 13.69
CA ALA A 55 -1.44 -11.77 13.88
C ALA A 55 -0.75 -12.49 12.71
N LEU A 56 0.24 -11.83 12.11
CA LEU A 56 1.08 -12.43 11.08
C LEU A 56 1.87 -13.59 11.70
N PRO A 57 2.06 -14.70 10.98
CA PRO A 57 2.98 -15.75 11.42
C PRO A 57 4.38 -15.17 11.65
N ASP A 58 5.13 -15.72 12.62
CA ASP A 58 6.49 -15.27 12.92
C ASP A 58 7.41 -15.30 11.68
N ALA A 59 7.20 -16.28 10.78
CA ALA A 59 7.93 -16.39 9.51
C ALA A 59 7.63 -15.25 8.51
N ALA A 60 6.50 -14.55 8.67
CA ALA A 60 6.11 -13.40 7.85
C ALA A 60 6.49 -12.06 8.51
N MET A 61 7.06 -12.09 9.72
CA MET A 61 7.57 -10.91 10.41
C MET A 61 9.06 -10.76 10.16
N LEU A 62 9.52 -9.53 9.94
CA LEU A 62 10.96 -9.25 9.87
C LEU A 62 11.57 -9.41 11.27
N PRO A 63 12.78 -9.99 11.38
CA PRO A 63 13.44 -10.15 12.65
C PRO A 63 13.71 -8.78 13.28
N VAL A 64 13.60 -8.73 14.60
CA VAL A 64 13.86 -7.54 15.40
C VAL A 64 15.35 -7.48 15.75
N ILE A 65 15.92 -6.27 15.77
CA ILE A 65 17.29 -6.06 16.22
C ILE A 65 17.37 -6.43 17.72
N PRO A 66 18.25 -7.37 18.13
CA PRO A 66 18.35 -7.82 19.51
C PRO A 66 18.47 -6.66 20.50
N GLY A 67 17.63 -6.63 21.54
CA GLY A 67 17.62 -5.56 22.54
C GLY A 67 16.84 -4.30 22.15
N SER A 68 16.09 -4.32 21.04
CA SER A 68 15.23 -3.20 20.62
C SER A 68 13.83 -3.69 20.18
N TYR A 69 12.93 -2.75 19.91
CA TYR A 69 11.65 -3.00 19.23
C TYR A 69 11.70 -2.71 17.73
N VAL A 70 12.90 -2.47 17.18
CA VAL A 70 13.09 -2.04 15.80
C VAL A 70 13.38 -3.26 14.92
N HIS A 71 12.56 -3.48 13.90
CA HIS A 71 12.79 -4.53 12.92
C HIS A 71 13.95 -4.20 11.98
N VAL A 72 14.63 -5.24 11.46
CA VAL A 72 15.73 -5.11 10.48
C VAL A 72 15.32 -4.39 9.19
N GLY A 73 14.01 -4.25 8.94
CA GLY A 73 13.48 -3.44 7.84
C GLY A 73 14.02 -2.01 7.78
N ILE A 74 14.48 -1.42 8.88
CA ILE A 74 15.13 -0.10 8.84
C ILE A 74 16.46 -0.12 8.10
N VAL A 75 17.26 -1.18 8.30
CA VAL A 75 18.55 -1.37 7.61
C VAL A 75 18.29 -1.60 6.12
N ILE A 76 17.29 -2.42 5.80
CA ILE A 76 16.86 -2.68 4.42
C ILE A 76 16.45 -1.38 3.75
N ALA A 77 15.63 -0.55 4.40
CA ALA A 77 15.19 0.73 3.84
C ALA A 77 16.36 1.66 3.52
N VAL A 78 17.36 1.76 4.41
CA VAL A 78 18.56 2.56 4.17
C VAL A 78 19.36 2.03 2.98
N VAL A 79 19.58 0.70 2.91
CA VAL A 79 20.30 0.07 1.79
C VAL A 79 19.58 0.34 0.47
N VAL A 80 18.26 0.19 0.43
CA VAL A 80 17.45 0.48 -0.76
C VAL A 80 17.56 1.95 -1.15
N ALA A 81 17.43 2.88 -0.20
CA ALA A 81 17.54 4.31 -0.48
C ALA A 81 18.92 4.68 -1.07
N VAL A 82 20.01 4.18 -0.49
CA VAL A 82 21.38 4.38 -1.01
C VAL A 82 21.54 3.75 -2.39
N THR A 83 20.98 2.57 -2.61
CA THR A 83 21.05 1.89 -3.91
C THR A 83 20.29 2.67 -4.97
N CYS A 84 19.08 3.16 -4.67
CA CYS A 84 18.32 4.03 -5.56
C CYS A 84 19.07 5.32 -5.87
N TRP A 85 19.62 5.99 -4.86
CA TRP A 85 20.45 7.18 -5.04
C TRP A 85 21.64 6.92 -5.97
N TRP A 86 22.39 5.84 -5.72
CA TRP A 86 23.54 5.47 -6.54
C TRP A 86 23.14 5.13 -7.98
N LEU A 87 22.05 4.38 -8.17
CA LEU A 87 21.51 4.07 -9.50
C LEU A 87 21.12 5.35 -10.25
N MET A 88 20.45 6.29 -9.58
CA MET A 88 20.00 7.53 -10.21
C MET A 88 21.15 8.48 -10.54
N GLU A 89 22.15 8.65 -9.66
CA GLU A 89 23.22 9.62 -9.87
C GLU A 89 24.46 9.08 -10.59
N ARG A 90 24.74 7.78 -10.47
CA ARG A 90 26.02 7.19 -10.88
C ARG A 90 25.91 6.17 -12.01
N THR A 91 24.71 5.84 -12.48
CA THR A 91 24.52 4.88 -13.58
C THR A 91 23.78 5.50 -14.78
N PRO A 92 24.06 5.04 -16.01
CA PRO A 92 23.41 5.58 -17.22
C PRO A 92 21.89 5.35 -17.27
N TRP A 93 21.34 4.44 -16.47
CA TRP A 93 19.89 4.27 -16.30
C TRP A 93 19.21 5.48 -15.63
N GLY A 94 19.93 6.24 -14.81
CA GLY A 94 19.41 7.46 -14.17
C GLY A 94 19.26 8.65 -15.11
N PHE A 95 19.96 8.64 -16.25
CA PHE A 95 19.92 9.71 -17.27
C PHE A 95 18.84 9.50 -18.34
N SER A 96 18.18 8.34 -18.36
CA SER A 96 17.15 8.01 -19.37
C SER A 96 15.71 8.27 -18.90
N VAL A 97 15.52 9.03 -17.81
CA VAL A 97 14.20 9.50 -17.33
C VAL A 97 14.11 11.01 -17.51
#